data_AF-A0A9D6YSA4-F1
#
_entry.id   AF-A0A9D6YSA4-F1
#
_cell.length_a   1.000
_cell.length_b   1.000
_cell.length_c   1.000
_cell.angle_alpha   90.00
_cell.angle_beta   90.00
_cell.angle_gamma   90.00
#
_symmetry.space_group_name_H-M   'P 1'
#
loop_
_entity.id
_entity.type
_entity.pdbx_description
1 polymer ?
#
loop_
_entity_poly.entity_id
_entity_poly.type
_entity_poly.pdbx_seq_one_letter_code
_entity_poly.pdbx_strand_id
1 'polypeptide(L)' 'MPVVRIRENESFENALRRFKKQCEKSGLLSEIRKREHYEKPSVKKKKKAIAAKKKAIKKLKGFTTRQEE' A
#
# COMPACT_ATOMS: atom_id res chain seq x y z
N MET A 1 -6.70 2.46 11.70
CA MET A 1 -5.41 2.97 12.19
C MET A 1 -4.50 1.81 12.57
N PRO A 2 -3.19 1.88 12.27
CA PRO A 2 -2.24 0.83 12.61
C PRO A 2 -1.91 0.85 14.11
N VAL A 3 -1.96 -0.32 14.75
CA VAL A 3 -1.58 -0.52 16.15
C VAL A 3 -0.50 -1.60 16.19
N VAL A 4 0.66 -1.27 16.77
CA VAL A 4 1.78 -2.20 16.98
C VAL A 4 1.96 -2.37 18.48
N ARG A 5 1.79 -3.60 18.97
CA ARG A 5 2.12 -3.96 20.35
C ARG A 5 3.59 -4.39 20.39
N ILE A 6 4.38 -3.72 21.22
CA ILE A 6 5.80 -4.00 21.41
C ILE A 6 5.91 -5.19 22.38
N ARG A 7 6.77 -6.16 22.07
CA ARG A 7 7.09 -7.27 22.97
C ARG A 7 8.37 -6.93 23.75
N GLU A 8 8.51 -7.46 24.97
CA GLU A 8 9.59 -7.12 25.92
C GLU A 8 11.01 -7.40 25.39
N ASN A 9 11.17 -8.31 24.42
CA ASN A 9 12.46 -8.66 23.81
C ASN A 9 12.72 -7.96 22.45
N GLU A 10 12.05 -6.85 22.15
CA GLU A 10 12.22 -6.15 20.88
C GLU A 10 12.98 -4.85 21.02
N SER A 11 14.02 -4.68 20.19
CA SER A 11 14.65 -3.37 20.01
C SER A 11 13.66 -2.36 19.43
N PHE A 12 13.68 -1.14 19.95
CA PHE A 12 12.84 -0.01 19.54
C PHE A 12 12.81 0.20 18.02
N GLU A 13 13.96 0.05 17.36
CA GLU A 13 14.09 0.24 15.92
C GLU A 13 13.29 -0.79 15.11
N ASN A 14 13.21 -2.03 15.59
CA ASN A 14 12.41 -3.09 14.98
C ASN A 14 10.90 -2.86 15.14
N ALA A 15 10.47 -2.30 16.28
CA ALA A 15 9.08 -1.88 16.48
C ALA A 15 8.72 -0.72 15.54
N LEU A 16 9.59 0.28 15.41
CA LEU A 16 9.40 1.43 14.52
C LEU A 16 9.30 1.00 13.06
N ARG A 17 10.16 0.08 12.61
CA ARG A 17 10.14 -0.45 11.24
C ARG A 17 8.82 -1.16 10.94
N ARG A 18 8.29 -1.93 11.87
CA ARG A 18 6.98 -2.59 11.72
C ARG A 18 5.83 -1.60 11.69
N PHE A 19 5.88 -0.57 12.53
CA PHE A 19 4.89 0.49 12.51
C PHE A 19 4.88 1.22 11.16
N LYS A 20 6.03 1.62 10.63
CA LYS A 20 6.15 2.22 9.29
C LYS A 20 5.56 1.31 8.21
N LYS A 21 5.90 0.02 8.22
CA LYS A 21 5.35 -0.96 7.27
C LYS A 21 3.83 -1.14 7.41
N GLN A 22 3.29 -1.06 8.61
CA GLN A 22 1.84 -1.17 8.85
C GLN A 22 1.09 0.10 8.43
N CYS A 23 1.68 1.29 8.61
CA CYS A 23 1.20 2.55 8.06
C CYS A 23 1.16 2.49 6.52
N GLU A 24 2.23 2.02 5.87
CA GLU A 24 2.29 1.83 4.42
C GLU A 24 1.25 0.82 3.93
N LYS A 25 1.11 -0.32 4.61
CA LYS A 25 0.13 -1.35 4.28
C LYS A 25 -1.31 -0.85 4.41
N SER A 26 -1.58 -0.02 5.43
CA SER A 26 -2.90 0.60 5.61
C SER A 26 -3.22 1.63 4.54
N GLY A 27 -2.22 2.12 3.79
CA GLY A 27 -2.41 3.10 2.72
C GLY A 27 -2.78 4.49 3.23
N LEU A 28 -2.54 4.80 4.50
CA LEU A 28 -2.90 6.06 5.15
C LEU A 28 -2.42 7.30 4.37
N LEU A 29 -1.14 7.33 3.97
CA LEU A 29 -0.60 8.43 3.14
C LEU A 29 -1.28 8.54 1.77
N SER A 30 -1.67 7.40 1.19
CA SER A 30 -2.38 7.37 -0.10
C SER A 30 -3.81 7.87 0.04
N GLU A 31 -4.41 7.74 1.21
CA GLU A 31 -5.75 8.19 1.51
C GLU A 31 -5.80 9.68 1.81
N ILE A 32 -4.82 10.21 2.56
CA ILE A 32 -4.64 11.64 2.78
C ILE A 32 -4.55 12.37 1.43
N ARG A 33 -3.63 11.93 0.55
CA ARG A 33 -3.46 12.51 -0.79
C ARG A 33 -4.71 12.49 -1.68
N LYS A 34 -5.61 11.52 -1.47
CA LYS A 34 -6.88 11.42 -2.21
C LYS A 34 -7.97 12.31 -1.63
N ARG A 35 -7.83 12.75 -0.38
CA ARG A 35 -8.80 13.58 0.34
C ARG A 35 -8.39 15.05 0.39
N GLU A 36 -7.13 15.39 0.09
CA GLU A 36 -6.61 16.76 0.02
C GLU A 36 -7.42 17.68 -0.91
N HIS A 37 -7.98 17.15 -2.01
CA HIS A 37 -8.79 17.91 -2.94
C HIS A 37 -10.04 17.11 -3.34
N TYR A 38 -11.15 17.82 -3.59
CA TYR A 38 -12.34 17.18 -4.13
C TYR A 38 -12.06 16.64 -5.53
N GLU A 39 -12.32 15.35 -5.68
CA GLU A 39 -12.20 14.68 -6.97
C GLU A 39 -13.58 14.26 -7.45
N LYS A 40 -13.97 14.72 -8.64
CA LYS A 40 -15.27 14.34 -9.24
C LYS A 40 -15.39 12.82 -9.27
N PRO A 41 -16.56 12.23 -8.94
CA PRO A 41 -16.73 10.78 -8.85
C PRO A 41 -16.33 10.02 -10.11
N SER A 42 -16.49 10.62 -11.30
CA SER A 42 -16.03 10.05 -12.57
C SER A 42 -14.50 9.86 -12.63
N VAL A 43 -13.74 10.87 -12.19
CA VAL A 43 -12.27 10.83 -12.16
C VAL A 43 -11.79 9.78 -11.14
N LYS A 44 -12.43 9.71 -9.97
CA LYS A 44 -12.16 8.69 -8.95
C LYS A 44 -12.37 7.26 -9.49
N LYS A 45 -13.47 7.03 -10.22
CA LYS A 45 -13.76 5.75 -10.90
C LYS A 45 -12.69 5.41 -11.95
N LYS A 46 -12.30 6.39 -12.78
CA LYS A 46 -11.25 6.22 -13.81
C LYS A 46 -9.89 5.88 -13.20
N LYS A 47 -9.46 6.61 -12.15
CA LYS A 47 -8.20 6.33 -11.43
C LYS A 47 -8.22 4.95 -10.77
N LYS A 48 -9.34 4.52 -10.19
CA LYS A 48 -9.49 3.17 -9.60
C LYS A 48 -9.31 2.07 -10.66
N ALA A 49 -9.92 2.22 -11.83
CA ALA A 49 -9.80 1.25 -12.92
C ALA A 49 -8.35 1.15 -13.46
N ILE A 50 -7.68 2.29 -13.65
CA ILE A 50 -6.27 2.32 -14.09
C ILE A 50 -5.36 1.66 -13.05
N ALA A 51 -5.55 1.95 -11.76
CA ALA A 51 -4.77 1.33 -10.70
C ALA A 51 -4.95 -0.19 -10.63
N ALA A 52 -6.18 -0.69 -10.84
CA ALA A 52 -6.46 -2.11 -10.88
C ALA A 52 -5.76 -2.79 -12.08
N LYS A 53 -5.85 -2.20 -13.29
CA LYS A 53 -5.15 -2.69 -14.48
C LYS A 53 -3.64 -2.74 -14.27
N LYS A 54 -3.04 -1.67 -13.76
CA LYS A 54 -1.59 -1.62 -13.45
C LYS A 54 -1.19 -2.72 -12.45
N LYS A 55 -2.01 -2.97 -11.43
CA LYS A 55 -1.76 -4.03 -10.44
C LYS A 55 -1.84 -5.43 -11.05
N ALA A 56 -2.79 -5.67 -11.95
CA ALA A 56 -2.91 -6.95 -12.67
C ALA A 56 -1.69 -7.20 -13.58
N ILE A 57 -1.29 -6.19 -14.36
CA ILE A 57 -0.10 -6.29 -15.24
C ILE A 57 1.16 -6.56 -14.42
N LYS A 58 1.34 -5.87 -13.27
CA LYS A 58 2.50 -6.11 -12.40
C LYS A 58 2.53 -7.53 -11.83
N LYS A 59 1.36 -8.09 -11.47
CA LYS A 59 1.27 -9.49 -11.01
C LYS A 59 1.65 -10.48 -12.11
N LEU A 60 1.16 -10.25 -13.34
CA LEU A 60 1.46 -11.12 -14.48
C LEU A 60 2.96 -11.11 -14.81
N LYS A 61 3.58 -9.92 -14.86
CA LYS A 61 5.03 -9.81 -15.07
C LYS A 61 5.84 -10.53 -13.98
N GLY A 62 5.44 -10.40 -12.71
CA GLY A 62 6.10 -11.11 -11.62
C GLY A 62 5.86 -12.63 -11.61
N PHE A 63 4.89 -13.12 -12.37
CA PHE A 63 4.64 -14.55 -12.57
C PHE A 63 5.49 -15.11 -13.71
N THR A 64 5.56 -14.40 -14.84
CA THR A 64 6.38 -14.80 -15.99
C THR A 64 7.86 -14.87 -15.64
N THR A 65 8.39 -13.86 -14.93
CA THR A 65 9.81 -13.84 -14.52
C THR A 65 10.18 -14.95 -13.54
N ARG A 66 9.21 -15.57 -12.86
CA ARG A 66 9.43 -16.71 -11.94
C ARG A 66 9.30 -18.07 -12.60
N GLN A 67 8.77 -18.13 -13.82
CA GLN A 67 8.69 -19.37 -14.61
C GLN A 67 9.90 -19.54 -15.53
N GLU A 68 10.69 -18.48 -15.72
CA GLU A 68 11.91 -18.47 -16.53
C GLU A 68 13.19 -18.72 -15.71
N GLU A 69 13.10 -18.75 -14.37
CA GLU A 69 14.13 -19.23 -13.43
C GLU A 69 13.86 -20.68 -13.00
#